data_AF-A0A8T3XRZ4-F1
#
_entry.id   AF-A0A8T3XRZ4-F1
#
_cell.length_a   1.000
_cell.length_b   1.000
_cell.length_c   1.000
_cell.angle_alpha   90.00
_cell.angle_beta   90.00
_cell.angle_gamma   90.00
#
_symmetry.space_group_name_H-M   'P 1'
#
loop_
_entity.id
_entity.type
_entity.pdbx_description
1 polymer ?
#
loop_
_entity_poly.entity_id
_entity_poly.type
_entity_poly.pdbx_seq_one_letter_code
_entity_poly.pdbx_strand_id
1 'polypeptide(L)'
;MSENCLVVLPTGLGKTTVALHVIAEYLAKGIGGVLFLAPTRVLANQHYEYLKNNLTIDDISLVTGEDTIAKRKKNWENSVVCATPEITKNDLDRQIVSQTQFNLVIFDEAHRTIGDYSYSGIEQRFAQTNARILAMTDTLPREKENEK
;
A
#
# COMPACT_ATOMS: atom_id res chain seq x y z
N MET A 1 -8.01 7.14 16.02
CA MET A 1 -8.41 7.41 14.62
C MET A 1 -9.33 6.28 14.16
N SER A 2 -10.59 6.59 13.80
CA SER A 2 -11.66 5.59 13.57
C SER A 2 -12.21 5.54 12.14
N GLU A 3 -11.64 6.28 11.19
CA GLU A 3 -12.11 6.40 9.80
C GLU A 3 -10.98 6.16 8.79
N ASN A 4 -11.32 5.78 7.55
CA ASN A 4 -10.38 5.73 6.43
C ASN A 4 -9.92 7.16 6.08
N CYS A 5 -8.67 7.32 5.64
CA CYS A 5 -8.07 8.63 5.47
C CYS A 5 -7.48 8.82 4.07
N LEU A 6 -7.76 9.97 3.45
CA LEU A 6 -7.07 10.45 2.26
C LEU A 6 -6.15 11.59 2.69
N VAL A 7 -4.84 11.42 2.53
CA VAL A 7 -3.84 12.45 2.77
C VAL A 7 -3.45 13.09 1.45
N VAL A 8 -3.82 14.36 1.30
CA VAL A 8 -3.45 15.20 0.16
C VAL A 8 -2.40 16.19 0.63
N LEU A 9 -1.16 16.00 0.19
CA LEU A 9 -0.06 16.94 0.47
C LEU A 9 0.73 17.15 -0.83
N PRO A 10 1.21 18.36 -1.15
CA PRO A 10 2.13 18.58 -2.26
C PRO A 10 3.41 17.73 -2.17
N THR A 11 4.07 17.50 -3.31
CA THR A 11 5.35 16.76 -3.39
C THR A 11 6.44 17.52 -2.62
N GLY A 12 7.27 16.81 -1.85
CA GLY A 12 8.32 17.43 -1.03
C GLY A 12 7.91 17.89 0.37
N LEU A 13 6.64 17.73 0.78
CA LEU A 13 6.13 18.13 2.11
C LEU A 13 5.93 16.96 3.10
N GLY A 14 6.54 15.80 2.86
CA GLY A 14 6.60 14.73 3.87
C GLY A 14 5.43 13.73 3.90
N LYS A 15 4.76 13.47 2.77
CA LYS A 15 3.75 12.38 2.65
C LYS A 15 4.25 11.05 3.21
N THR A 16 5.44 10.65 2.78
CA THR A 16 6.07 9.40 3.22
C THR A 16 6.43 9.44 4.72
N THR A 17 6.68 10.62 5.30
CA THR A 17 6.90 10.77 6.74
C THR A 17 5.60 10.59 7.54
N VAL A 18 4.47 11.09 7.04
CA VAL A 18 3.16 10.80 7.63
C VAL A 18 2.87 9.29 7.55
N ALA A 19 3.06 8.67 6.39
CA ALA A 19 2.93 7.22 6.25
C ALA A 19 3.83 6.46 7.23
N LEU A 20 5.10 6.85 7.36
CA LEU A 20 6.04 6.25 8.30
C LEU A 20 5.52 6.28 9.74
N HIS A 21 4.98 7.41 10.20
CA HIS A 21 4.42 7.51 11.55
C HIS A 21 3.21 6.61 11.74
N VAL A 22 2.30 6.56 10.76
CA VAL A 22 1.13 5.66 10.81
C VAL A 22 1.58 4.20 10.82
N ILE A 23 2.55 3.81 9.97
CA ILE A 23 3.12 2.46 9.94
C ILE A 23 3.71 2.11 11.31
N ALA A 24 4.54 2.99 11.89
CA ALA A 24 5.15 2.77 13.19
C ALA A 24 4.12 2.59 14.30
N GLU A 25 3.02 3.34 14.28
CA GLU A 25 1.92 3.20 15.25
C GLU A 25 1.22 1.83 15.13
N TYR A 26 0.98 1.34 13.91
CA TYR A 26 0.36 0.02 13.70
C TYR A 26 1.27 -1.12 14.16
N LEU A 27 2.55 -1.03 13.81
CA LEU A 27 3.56 -1.99 14.25
C LEU A 27 3.68 -2.02 15.77
N ALA A 28 3.72 -0.86 16.43
CA ALA A 28 3.82 -0.76 17.89
C ALA A 28 2.60 -1.35 18.62
N LYS A 29 1.41 -1.32 18.01
CA LYS A 29 0.21 -1.94 18.56
C LYS A 29 0.10 -3.44 18.30
N GLY A 30 0.97 -4.00 17.44
CA GLY A 30 0.90 -5.40 17.03
C GLY A 30 -0.37 -5.75 16.25
N ILE A 31 -0.97 -4.77 15.56
CA ILE A 31 -2.23 -4.96 14.83
C ILE A 31 -1.87 -5.33 13.39
N GLY A 32 -1.42 -6.57 13.20
CA GLY A 32 -1.14 -7.20 11.90
C GLY A 32 -0.18 -6.45 10.97
N GLY A 33 -0.13 -6.89 9.72
CA GLY A 33 0.80 -6.41 8.72
C GLY A 33 0.37 -5.11 8.03
N VAL A 34 1.33 -4.46 7.38
CA VAL A 34 1.12 -3.27 6.57
C VAL A 34 1.43 -3.56 5.11
N LEU A 35 0.51 -3.21 4.22
CA LEU A 35 0.68 -3.27 2.78
C LEU A 35 0.85 -1.86 2.22
N PHE A 36 1.99 -1.58 1.58
CA PHE A 36 2.27 -0.30 0.92
C PHE A 36 2.30 -0.50 -0.59
N LEU A 37 1.35 0.13 -1.28
CA LEU A 37 1.19 0.02 -2.72
C LEU A 37 1.69 1.28 -3.42
N ALA A 38 2.55 1.10 -4.42
CA ALA A 38 3.04 2.17 -5.27
C ALA A 38 2.87 1.81 -6.75
N PRO A 39 2.62 2.79 -7.64
CA PRO A 39 2.18 2.50 -9.01
C PRO A 39 3.29 1.95 -9.90
N THR A 40 4.57 2.06 -9.52
CA THR A 40 5.69 1.51 -10.28
C THR A 40 6.65 0.74 -9.38
N ARG A 41 7.42 -0.17 -9.97
CA ARG A 41 8.47 -0.92 -9.25
C ARG A 41 9.53 0.00 -8.65
N VAL A 42 9.90 1.05 -9.37
CA VAL A 42 10.88 2.04 -8.90
C VAL A 42 10.38 2.73 -7.64
N LEU A 43 9.12 3.18 -7.63
CA LEU A 43 8.52 3.82 -6.45
C LEU A 43 8.35 2.84 -5.28
N ALA A 44 7.89 1.61 -5.55
CA ALA A 44 7.78 0.58 -4.52
C ALA A 44 9.14 0.28 -3.86
N ASN A 45 10.22 0.20 -4.66
CA ASN A 45 11.56 0.01 -4.14
C ASN A 45 12.06 1.23 -3.35
N GLN A 46 11.77 2.45 -3.79
CA GLN A 46 12.12 3.67 -3.05
C GLN A 46 11.45 3.72 -1.67
N HIS A 47 10.15 3.38 -1.59
CA HIS A 47 9.45 3.30 -0.31
C HIS A 47 9.99 2.17 0.57
N TYR A 48 10.29 1.01 -0.01
CA TYR A 48 10.94 -0.09 0.71
C TYR A 48 12.27 0.34 1.36
N GLU A 49 13.18 0.94 0.58
CA GLU A 49 14.47 1.43 1.10
C GLU A 49 14.29 2.54 2.13
N TYR A 50 13.34 3.46 1.90
CA TYR A 50 13.03 4.51 2.86
C TYR A 50 12.54 3.93 4.19
N LEU A 51 11.57 3.00 4.17
CA LEU A 51 11.02 2.39 5.38
C LEU A 51 12.08 1.56 6.11
N LYS A 52 12.90 0.81 5.38
CA LYS A 52 14.02 0.04 5.94
C LYS A 52 15.05 0.91 6.66
N ASN A 53 15.31 2.11 6.15
CA ASN A 53 16.28 3.02 6.78
C ASN A 53 15.71 3.80 7.97
N ASN A 54 14.38 3.86 8.13
CA ASN A 54 13.73 4.71 9.13
C ASN A 54 12.94 3.94 10.20
N LEU A 55 12.54 2.69 9.93
CA LEU A 55 11.94 1.80 10.92
C LEU A 55 13.02 0.98 11.62
N THR A 56 12.76 0.61 12.87
CA THR A 56 13.68 -0.21 13.68
C THR A 56 13.47 -1.72 13.51
N ILE A 57 12.66 -2.13 12.53
CA ILE A 57 12.38 -3.54 12.23
C ILE A 57 13.07 -3.95 10.94
N ASP A 58 13.60 -5.17 10.92
CA ASP A 58 14.17 -5.77 9.71
C ASP A 58 13.11 -6.52 8.89
N ASP A 59 11.90 -6.69 9.45
CA ASP A 59 10.81 -7.47 8.88
C ASP A 59 10.00 -6.68 7.84
N ILE A 60 10.71 -6.23 6.81
CA ILE A 60 10.19 -5.41 5.71
C ILE A 60 10.60 -6.07 4.40
N SER A 61 9.68 -6.19 3.45
CA SER A 61 9.95 -6.80 2.15
C SER A 61 9.45 -5.96 0.97
N LEU A 62 10.01 -6.26 -0.19
CA LEU A 62 9.55 -5.79 -1.49
C LEU A 62 9.04 -7.00 -2.29
N VAL A 63 7.83 -6.90 -2.82
CA VAL A 63 7.24 -7.90 -3.71
C VAL A 63 7.01 -7.30 -5.08
N THR A 64 7.68 -7.87 -6.09
CA THR A 64 7.51 -7.47 -7.49
C THR A 64 7.17 -8.66 -8.37
N GLY A 65 6.74 -8.39 -9.61
CA GLY A 65 6.46 -9.44 -10.60
C GLY A 65 7.67 -10.24 -11.09
N GLU A 66 8.90 -9.86 -10.73
CA GLU A 66 10.13 -10.57 -11.12
C GLU A 66 10.47 -11.72 -10.16
N ASP A 67 9.89 -11.71 -8.97
CA ASP A 67 10.15 -12.72 -7.95
C ASP A 67 9.44 -14.03 -8.26
N THR A 68 10.10 -15.17 -7.98
CA THR A 68 9.48 -16.49 -8.07
C THR A 68 8.32 -16.60 -7.06
N ILE A 69 7.33 -17.46 -7.34
CA ILE A 69 6.18 -17.65 -6.44
C ILE A 69 6.63 -18.05 -5.03
N ALA A 70 7.65 -18.90 -4.90
CA ALA A 70 8.20 -19.30 -3.60
C ALA A 70 8.79 -18.11 -2.84
N LYS A 71 9.54 -17.25 -3.54
CA LYS A 71 10.10 -16.03 -2.93
C LYS A 71 9.00 -15.04 -2.53
N ARG A 72 7.97 -14.87 -3.38
CA ARG A 72 6.83 -14.00 -3.06
C ARG A 72 6.06 -14.49 -1.84
N LYS A 73 5.76 -15.78 -1.74
CA LYS A 73 5.11 -16.36 -0.54
C LYS A 73 5.83 -15.98 0.74
N LYS A 74 7.15 -16.17 0.77
CA LYS A 74 7.98 -15.79 1.91
C LYS A 74 7.94 -14.28 2.17
N ASN A 75 8.11 -13.45 1.14
CA ASN A 75 8.12 -12.00 1.29
C ASN A 75 6.76 -11.44 1.76
N TRP A 76 5.65 -12.09 1.40
CA TRP A 76 4.32 -11.68 1.85
C TRP A 76 4.11 -11.86 3.36
N GLU A 77 4.87 -12.74 4.02
CA GLU A 77 4.79 -13.01 5.46
C GLU A 77 5.41 -11.91 6.33
N ASN A 78 6.12 -10.94 5.73
CA ASN A 78 6.75 -9.85 6.45
C ASN A 78 5.72 -8.86 7.03
N SER A 79 6.04 -8.26 8.17
CA SER A 79 5.21 -7.26 8.86
C SER A 79 4.91 -6.03 8.01
N VAL A 80 5.83 -5.63 7.13
CA VAL A 80 5.61 -4.53 6.17
C VAL A 80 5.99 -5.00 4.77
N VAL A 81 5.06 -4.89 3.82
CA VAL A 81 5.28 -5.30 2.44
C VAL A 81 5.04 -4.12 1.50
N CYS A 82 6.07 -3.76 0.74
CA CYS A 82 5.96 -2.82 -0.38
C CYS A 82 5.71 -3.61 -1.67
N ALA A 83 4.73 -3.20 -2.48
CA ALA A 83 4.39 -3.92 -3.70
C ALA A 83 3.75 -3.02 -4.77
N THR A 84 3.68 -3.54 -6.00
CA THR A 84 2.88 -2.94 -7.07
C THR A 84 1.45 -3.50 -7.08
N PRO A 85 0.42 -2.70 -7.38
CA PRO A 85 -0.97 -3.14 -7.39
C PRO A 85 -1.24 -4.38 -8.24
N GLU A 86 -0.63 -4.48 -9.42
CA GLU A 86 -0.86 -5.61 -10.33
C GLU A 86 -0.45 -6.95 -9.69
N ILE A 87 0.74 -7.02 -9.09
CA ILE A 87 1.20 -8.26 -8.44
C ILE A 87 0.37 -8.58 -7.20
N THR A 88 0.02 -7.57 -6.40
CA THR A 88 -0.83 -7.73 -5.23
C THR A 88 -2.19 -8.29 -5.61
N LYS A 89 -2.85 -7.72 -6.62
CA LYS A 89 -4.14 -8.21 -7.13
C LYS A 89 -4.02 -9.66 -7.61
N ASN A 90 -3.03 -9.95 -8.43
CA ASN A 90 -2.82 -11.30 -8.97
C ASN A 90 -2.56 -12.34 -7.87
N ASP A 91 -1.76 -12.01 -6.86
CA ASP A 91 -1.46 -12.92 -5.76
C ASP A 91 -2.63 -13.07 -4.79
N LEU A 92 -3.46 -12.03 -4.59
CA LEU A 92 -4.75 -12.11 -3.88
C LEU A 92 -5.78 -12.98 -4.63
N ASP A 93 -5.85 -12.84 -5.95
CA ASP A 93 -6.73 -13.65 -6.82
C ASP A 93 -6.32 -15.14 -6.78
N ARG A 94 -5.01 -15.41 -6.77
CA ARG A 94 -4.43 -16.76 -6.69
C ARG A 94 -4.34 -17.34 -5.28
N GLN A 95 -4.82 -16.62 -4.27
CA GLN A 95 -4.73 -17.00 -2.86
C GLN A 95 -3.29 -17.32 -2.40
N ILE A 96 -2.30 -16.66 -3.00
CA ILE A 96 -0.90 -16.72 -2.56
C ILE A 96 -0.72 -15.90 -1.28
N VAL A 97 -1.50 -14.84 -1.15
CA VAL A 97 -1.52 -13.90 -0.03
C VAL A 97 -2.98 -13.70 0.40
N SER A 98 -3.24 -13.63 1.71
CA SER A 98 -4.57 -13.33 2.26
C SER A 98 -4.71 -11.85 2.55
N GLN A 99 -5.85 -11.24 2.24
CA GLN A 99 -6.16 -9.88 2.66
C GLN A 99 -6.26 -9.74 4.19
N THR A 100 -6.54 -10.82 4.93
CA THR A 100 -6.74 -10.77 6.39
C THR A 100 -5.46 -10.55 7.19
N GLN A 101 -4.29 -10.69 6.57
CA GLN A 101 -3.01 -10.48 7.27
C GLN A 101 -2.64 -9.00 7.38
N PHE A 102 -3.24 -8.14 6.57
CA PHE A 102 -2.95 -6.71 6.57
C PHE A 102 -4.08 -5.97 7.28
N ASN A 103 -3.69 -5.08 8.20
CA ASN A 103 -4.61 -4.21 8.92
C ASN A 103 -4.45 -2.74 8.54
N LEU A 104 -3.41 -2.42 7.75
CA LEU A 104 -3.19 -1.13 7.14
C LEU A 104 -2.81 -1.33 5.67
N VAL A 105 -3.52 -0.67 4.77
CA VAL A 105 -3.24 -0.65 3.34
C VAL A 105 -3.04 0.79 2.91
N ILE A 106 -1.86 1.08 2.41
CA ILE A 106 -1.44 2.39 1.96
C ILE A 106 -1.41 2.39 0.43
N PHE A 107 -2.09 3.34 -0.19
CA PHE A 107 -2.11 3.54 -1.63
C PHE A 107 -1.38 4.84 -1.96
N ASP A 108 -0.21 4.76 -2.58
CA ASP A 108 0.54 5.92 -3.06
C ASP A 108 0.11 6.34 -4.47
N GLU A 109 0.19 7.63 -4.77
CA GLU A 109 -0.31 8.24 -6.00
C GLU A 109 -1.76 7.85 -6.32
N ALA A 110 -2.62 7.89 -5.31
CA ALA A 110 -4.02 7.46 -5.42
C ALA A 110 -4.83 8.25 -6.47
N HIS A 111 -4.37 9.42 -6.95
CA HIS A 111 -4.98 10.08 -8.11
C HIS A 111 -4.93 9.23 -9.38
N ARG A 112 -3.96 8.29 -9.50
CA ARG A 112 -3.84 7.36 -10.62
C ARG A 112 -4.89 6.24 -10.60
N THR A 113 -5.73 6.18 -9.57
CA THR A 113 -6.78 5.16 -9.45
C THR A 113 -7.93 5.33 -10.44
N ILE A 114 -8.11 6.49 -11.06
CA ILE A 114 -9.16 6.67 -12.07
C ILE A 114 -8.84 5.81 -13.30
N GLY A 115 -9.57 4.69 -13.43
CA GLY A 115 -9.39 3.72 -14.51
C GLY A 115 -8.39 2.59 -14.21
N ASP A 116 -7.77 2.56 -13.03
CA ASP A 116 -6.88 1.47 -12.65
C ASP A 116 -7.67 0.33 -11.97
N TYR A 117 -7.89 -0.74 -12.74
CA TYR A 117 -8.57 -1.96 -12.30
C TYR A 117 -7.83 -2.73 -11.19
N SER A 118 -6.55 -2.43 -10.94
CA SER A 118 -5.77 -3.07 -9.89
C SER A 118 -6.03 -2.42 -8.53
N TYR A 119 -5.93 -1.09 -8.45
CA TYR A 119 -6.23 -0.35 -7.20
C TYR A 119 -7.67 -0.58 -6.74
N SER A 120 -8.63 -0.38 -7.64
CA SER A 120 -10.06 -0.57 -7.34
C SER A 120 -10.38 -2.00 -6.91
N GLY A 121 -9.79 -3.01 -7.57
CA GLY A 121 -9.98 -4.41 -7.19
C GLY A 121 -9.41 -4.76 -5.81
N ILE A 122 -8.28 -4.13 -5.43
CA ILE A 122 -7.68 -4.30 -4.11
C ILE A 122 -8.52 -3.58 -3.05
N GLU A 123 -8.90 -2.32 -3.28
CA GLU A 123 -9.72 -1.53 -2.36
C GLU A 123 -11.02 -2.28 -2.00
N GLN A 124 -11.75 -2.78 -2.99
CA GLN A 124 -12.98 -3.56 -2.76
C GLN A 124 -12.76 -4.81 -1.91
N ARG A 125 -11.62 -5.50 -2.06
CA ARG A 125 -11.28 -6.67 -1.24
C ARG A 125 -11.03 -6.28 0.21
N PHE A 126 -10.35 -5.17 0.45
CA PHE A 126 -10.05 -4.68 1.81
C PHE A 126 -11.22 -3.95 2.46
N ALA A 127 -12.15 -3.38 1.69
CA ALA A 127 -13.39 -2.78 2.18
C ALA A 127 -14.29 -3.78 2.93
N GLN A 128 -14.14 -5.08 2.66
CA GLN A 128 -14.85 -6.17 3.36
C GLN A 128 -14.10 -6.66 4.62
N THR A 129 -13.03 -5.98 5.02
CA THR A 129 -12.18 -6.35 6.16
C THR A 129 -12.12 -5.22 7.19
N ASN A 130 -11.50 -5.49 8.34
CA ASN A 130 -11.20 -4.46 9.34
C ASN A 130 -9.91 -3.67 9.01
N ALA A 131 -9.32 -3.89 7.83
CA ALA A 131 -8.13 -3.16 7.42
C ALA A 131 -8.43 -1.69 7.18
N ARG A 132 -7.47 -0.85 7.51
CA ARG A 132 -7.57 0.59 7.39
C ARG A 132 -6.92 1.03 6.09
N ILE A 133 -7.62 1.87 5.34
CA ILE A 133 -7.13 2.37 4.06
C ILE A 133 -6.62 3.79 4.23
N LEU A 134 -5.36 3.99 3.85
CA LEU A 134 -4.70 5.30 3.77
C LEU A 134 -4.32 5.56 2.30
N ALA A 135 -4.99 6.50 1.66
CA ALA A 135 -4.63 6.94 0.32
C ALA A 135 -3.75 8.19 0.41
N MET A 136 -2.66 8.22 -0.35
CA MET A 136 -1.75 9.36 -0.46
C MET A 136 -1.72 9.84 -1.91
N THR A 137 -1.82 11.14 -2.09
CA THR A 137 -1.71 11.73 -3.42
C THR A 137 -1.12 13.14 -3.36
N ASP A 138 -0.37 13.51 -4.39
CA ASP A 138 0.12 14.88 -4.60
C ASP A 138 -0.91 15.79 -5.27
N THR A 139 -1.94 15.20 -5.88
CA THR A 139 -2.96 15.89 -6.68
C THR A 139 -4.35 15.32 -6.42
N LEU A 140 -5.38 16.16 -6.50
CA LEU A 140 -6.77 15.68 -6.43
C LEU A 140 -7.19 15.09 -7.79
N PRO A 141 -7.99 14.02 -7.80
CA PRO A 141 -8.60 13.53 -9.03
C PRO A 141 -9.40 14.66 -9.69
N ARG A 142 -9.22 14.86 -11.00
CA ARG A 142 -10.00 15.84 -11.76
C ARG A 142 -11.46 15.38 -11.77
N GLU A 143 -12.38 16.21 -11.28
CA GLU A 143 -13.81 15.98 -11.49
C GLU A 143 -14.05 15.90 -13.00
N LYS A 144 -14.78 14.89 -13.47
CA LYS A 144 -15.31 14.92 -14.84
C LYS A 144 -16.27 16.10 -14.87
N GLU A 145 -15.91 17.18 -15.58
CA GLU A 145 -16.91 18.13 -16.05
C GLU A 145 -17.93 17.30 -16.82
N ASN A 146 -19.15 17.24 -16.28
CA ASN A 146 -20.29 16.70 -17.00
C ASN A 146 -20.46 17.58 -18.24
N GLU A 147 -20.01 17.09 -19.40
CA GLU A 147 -20.40 17.64 -20.69
C GLU A 147 -21.93 17.64 -20.74
N LYS A 148 -22.51 18.83 -20.65
CA LYS A 148 -23.93 19.10 -20.94
C LYS A 148 -24.13 19.22 -22.44
#